data_AF-A0A175JI78-F1
#
_entry.id   AF-A0A175JI78-F1
#
_cell.length_a   1.000
_cell.length_b   1.000
_cell.length_c   1.000
_cell.angle_alpha   90.00
_cell.angle_beta   90.00
_cell.angle_gamma   90.00
#
_symmetry.space_group_name_H-M   'P 1'
#
loop_
_entity.id
_entity.type
_entity.pdbx_description
1 polymer ?
#
loop_
_entity_poly.entity_id
_entity_poly.type
_entity_poly.pdbx_seq_one_letter_code
_entity_poly.pdbx_strand_id
1 'polypeptide(L)'
;MFCCSVCYEEYTYKETFINECGHRFCIKCWRENIIQQIQSDWHQVHCMEQGCNCVVKIEDIMTHCLIQDICMLNMYCERLTFKTFEDNICECPKCRCEMITFEKEYKTTCPRCKYLFCRKCGENWHEGKSCDEWKRNKEQEQEDLKWINQNTKKCPSCGDRIQKNGGCNHMTCKCGYQFCWLCGVKYSSDHWTNNTNLFYE
;
A
#
# COMPACT_ATOMS: atom_id res chain seq x y z
N MET A 1 29.52 -0.57 -36.34
CA MET A 1 29.17 0.86 -36.35
C MET A 1 27.73 0.99 -35.86
N PHE A 2 27.36 2.12 -35.27
CA PHE A 2 26.00 2.43 -34.81
C PHE A 2 25.67 3.87 -35.19
N CYS A 3 24.48 4.12 -35.75
CA CYS A 3 23.99 5.46 -36.04
C CYS A 3 23.03 5.92 -34.92
N CYS A 4 23.32 7.05 -34.29
CA CYS A 4 22.52 7.57 -33.18
C CYS A 4 21.22 8.21 -33.69
N SER A 5 20.06 7.81 -33.16
CA SER A 5 18.75 8.36 -33.57
C SER A 5 18.49 9.79 -33.07
N VAL A 6 19.35 10.34 -32.21
CA VAL A 6 19.20 11.70 -31.66
C VAL A 6 20.02 12.72 -32.43
N CYS A 7 21.31 12.45 -32.65
CA CYS A 7 22.19 13.37 -33.39
C CYS A 7 22.46 12.97 -34.84
N TYR A 8 22.01 11.78 -35.27
CA TYR A 8 22.18 11.25 -36.63
C TYR A 8 23.65 11.07 -37.09
N GLU A 9 24.58 10.99 -36.14
CA GLU A 9 26.00 10.73 -36.40
C GLU A 9 26.35 9.24 -36.18
N GLU A 10 27.42 8.77 -36.82
CA GLU A 10 27.94 7.42 -36.67
C GLU A 10 28.97 7.31 -35.54
N TYR A 11 28.87 6.24 -34.76
CA TYR A 11 29.73 5.95 -33.62
C TYR A 11 30.15 4.47 -33.62
N THR A 12 31.29 4.18 -32.99
CA THR A 12 31.62 2.81 -32.63
C THR A 12 30.74 2.34 -31.46
N TYR A 13 30.57 1.02 -31.29
CA TYR A 13 29.80 0.51 -30.16
C TYR A 13 30.38 0.90 -28.79
N LYS A 14 31.68 1.19 -28.70
CA LYS A 14 32.35 1.64 -27.48
C LYS A 14 31.98 3.08 -27.11
N GLU A 15 31.56 3.89 -28.07
CA GLU A 15 31.15 5.29 -27.89
C GLU A 15 29.65 5.42 -27.65
N THR A 16 28.99 4.30 -27.35
CA THR A 16 27.54 4.23 -27.13
C THR A 16 27.24 3.52 -25.83
N PHE A 17 26.10 3.83 -25.24
CA PHE A 17 25.61 3.21 -24.00
C PHE A 17 24.18 2.71 -24.23
N ILE A 18 23.89 1.49 -23.77
CA ILE A 18 22.54 0.94 -23.71
C ILE A 18 22.06 0.96 -22.26
N ASN A 19 20.89 1.57 -22.02
CA ASN A 19 20.23 1.45 -20.73
C ASN A 19 19.51 0.09 -20.58
N GLU A 20 19.06 -0.27 -19.37
CA GLU A 20 18.36 -1.53 -19.10
C GLU A 20 17.09 -1.75 -19.93
N CYS A 21 16.48 -0.66 -20.43
CA CYS A 21 15.35 -0.74 -21.37
C CYS A 21 15.71 -1.24 -22.77
N GLY A 22 17.00 -1.45 -23.07
CA GLY A 22 17.48 -1.88 -24.39
C GLY A 22 17.71 -0.74 -25.38
N HIS A 23 17.35 0.51 -25.04
CA HIS A 23 17.58 1.66 -25.91
C HIS A 23 19.05 2.11 -25.87
N ARG A 24 19.64 2.28 -27.06
CA ARG A 24 21.04 2.64 -27.27
C ARG A 24 21.15 4.03 -27.85
N PHE A 25 22.05 4.84 -27.29
CA PHE A 25 22.41 6.15 -27.85
C PHE A 25 23.91 6.38 -27.71
N CYS A 26 24.45 7.35 -28.44
CA CYS A 26 25.85 7.74 -28.27
C CYS A 26 26.06 8.40 -26.89
N ILE A 27 27.28 8.27 -26.35
CA ILE A 27 27.64 8.82 -25.03
C ILE A 27 27.46 10.34 -25.01
N LYS A 28 27.70 11.02 -26.13
CA LYS A 28 27.50 12.48 -26.25
C LYS A 28 26.03 12.87 -26.00
N CYS A 29 25.07 12.23 -26.66
CA CYS A 29 23.65 12.50 -26.44
C CYS A 29 23.20 12.11 -25.04
N TRP A 30 23.74 11.03 -24.45
CA TRP A 30 23.48 10.70 -23.05
C TRP A 30 23.90 11.81 -22.10
N ARG A 31 25.12 12.36 -22.28
CA ARG A 31 25.63 13.48 -21.47
C ARG A 31 24.72 14.70 -21.57
N GLU A 32 24.37 15.10 -22.78
CA GLU A 32 23.52 16.27 -23.01
C GLU A 32 22.12 16.09 -22.38
N ASN A 33 21.50 14.92 -22.59
CA ASN A 33 20.21 14.59 -21.98
C ASN A 33 20.26 14.61 -20.43
N ILE A 34 21.30 14.00 -19.83
CA ILE A 34 21.46 13.97 -18.37
C ILE A 34 21.60 15.38 -17.80
N ILE A 35 22.44 16.22 -18.42
CA ILE A 35 22.64 17.60 -17.99
C ILE A 35 21.31 18.36 -18.00
N GLN A 36 20.53 18.23 -19.08
CA GLN A 36 19.23 18.91 -19.18
C GLN A 36 18.22 18.43 -18.12
N GLN A 37 18.16 17.13 -17.85
CA GLN A 37 17.24 16.59 -16.84
C GLN A 37 17.63 17.02 -15.41
N ILE A 38 18.92 16.99 -15.07
CA ILE A 38 19.41 17.45 -13.75
C ILE A 38 19.13 18.94 -13.55
N GLN A 39 19.34 19.77 -14.59
CA GLN A 39 19.05 21.21 -14.54
C GLN A 39 17.56 21.52 -14.46
N SER A 40 16.71 20.67 -15.02
CA SER A 40 15.24 20.82 -15.02
C SER A 40 14.59 20.26 -13.74
N ASP A 41 15.37 20.06 -12.69
CA ASP A 41 14.93 19.64 -11.35
C ASP A 41 14.38 18.20 -11.26
N TRP A 42 14.78 17.31 -12.18
CA TRP A 42 14.44 15.90 -12.10
C TRP A 42 15.25 15.19 -11.01
N HIS A 43 14.56 14.43 -10.16
CA HIS A 43 15.19 13.65 -9.09
C HIS A 43 15.86 12.37 -9.60
N GLN A 44 15.49 11.90 -10.80
CA GLN A 44 16.04 10.72 -11.45
C GLN A 44 16.20 11.03 -12.94
N VAL A 45 17.30 10.56 -13.52
CA VAL A 45 17.53 10.62 -14.97
C VAL A 45 16.75 9.48 -15.64
N HIS A 46 15.98 9.81 -16.67
CA HIS A 46 15.24 8.87 -17.51
C HIS A 46 15.86 8.72 -18.90
N CYS A 47 15.53 7.60 -19.54
CA CYS A 47 15.85 7.34 -20.94
C CYS A 47 15.30 8.44 -21.85
N MET A 48 16.05 8.78 -22.91
CA MET A 48 15.67 9.81 -23.88
C MET A 48 14.71 9.30 -24.99
N GLU A 49 14.38 8.02 -25.00
CA GLU A 49 13.42 7.44 -25.95
C GLU A 49 11.98 7.88 -25.62
N GLN A 50 11.19 8.21 -26.64
CA GLN A 50 9.83 8.70 -26.42
C GLN A 50 8.94 7.62 -25.81
N GLY A 51 8.25 7.96 -24.73
CA GLY A 51 7.38 7.03 -23.99
C GLY A 51 8.13 6.03 -23.10
N CYS A 52 9.46 6.10 -23.02
CA CYS A 52 10.24 5.26 -22.13
C CYS A 52 10.44 5.95 -20.77
N ASN A 53 9.92 5.35 -19.69
CA ASN A 53 10.08 5.89 -18.33
C ASN A 53 11.24 5.23 -17.55
N CYS A 54 12.06 4.40 -18.20
CA CYS A 54 13.13 3.69 -17.53
C CYS A 54 14.21 4.65 -17.01
N VAL A 55 14.56 4.49 -15.74
CA VAL A 55 15.59 5.27 -15.05
C VAL A 55 16.98 4.80 -15.48
N VAL A 56 17.93 5.71 -15.62
CA VAL A 56 19.35 5.41 -15.81
C VAL A 56 20.00 5.30 -14.42
N LYS A 57 20.59 4.14 -14.12
CA LYS A 57 21.18 3.89 -12.81
C LYS A 57 22.41 4.77 -12.58
N ILE A 58 22.61 5.20 -11.35
CA ILE A 58 23.79 5.97 -10.96
C ILE A 58 25.09 5.18 -11.22
N GLU A 59 25.04 3.86 -11.05
CA GLU A 59 26.14 2.94 -11.36
C GLU A 59 26.56 3.04 -12.83
N ASP A 60 25.60 3.08 -13.75
CA ASP A 60 25.86 3.23 -15.18
C ASP A 60 26.38 4.62 -15.53
N ILE A 61 25.82 5.66 -14.90
CA ILE A 61 26.29 7.04 -15.04
C ILE A 61 27.77 7.16 -14.65
N MET A 62 28.16 6.55 -13.54
CA MET A 62 29.54 6.53 -13.05
C MET A 62 30.44 5.67 -13.95
N THR A 63 30.03 4.43 -14.24
CA THR A 63 30.81 3.45 -15.03
C THR A 63 31.11 3.96 -16.44
N HIS A 64 30.16 4.64 -17.06
CA HIS A 64 30.30 5.16 -18.43
C HIS A 64 30.70 6.64 -18.48
N CYS A 65 31.01 7.26 -17.35
CA CYS A 65 31.38 8.69 -17.25
C CYS A 65 30.39 9.58 -18.02
N LEU A 66 29.08 9.37 -17.79
CA LEU A 66 28.00 10.13 -18.43
C LEU A 66 27.77 11.49 -17.76
N ILE A 67 28.34 11.71 -16.58
CA ILE A 67 28.53 13.04 -15.98
C ILE A 67 30.03 13.22 -15.78
N GLN A 68 30.59 14.24 -16.44
CA GLN A 68 32.04 14.52 -16.36
C GLN A 68 32.36 15.61 -15.33
N ASP A 69 31.41 16.49 -15.03
CA ASP A 69 31.56 17.53 -14.02
C ASP A 69 31.34 16.93 -12.62
N ILE A 70 32.38 16.98 -11.79
CA ILE A 70 32.38 16.40 -10.44
C ILE A 70 31.38 17.13 -9.53
N CYS A 71 31.25 18.45 -9.66
CA CYS A 71 30.32 19.23 -8.85
C CYS A 71 28.87 18.85 -9.20
N MET A 72 28.56 18.69 -10.49
CA MET A 72 27.24 18.23 -10.95
C MET A 72 26.95 16.81 -10.49
N LEU A 73 27.94 15.91 -10.57
CA LEU A 73 27.80 14.54 -10.08
C LEU A 73 27.51 14.52 -8.58
N ASN A 74 28.26 15.28 -7.77
CA ASN A 74 28.04 15.38 -6.33
C ASN A 74 26.65 15.93 -6.01
N MET A 75 26.23 17.02 -6.67
CA MET A 75 24.90 17.58 -6.49
C MET A 75 23.79 16.57 -6.84
N TYR A 76 23.95 15.82 -7.93
CA TYR A 76 22.99 14.79 -8.31
C TYR A 76 22.97 13.62 -7.30
N CYS A 77 24.12 13.16 -6.84
CA CYS A 77 24.24 12.16 -5.78
C CYS A 77 23.58 12.62 -4.48
N GLU A 78 23.85 13.85 -4.03
CA GLU A 78 23.21 14.44 -2.85
C GLU A 78 21.69 14.44 -3.00
N ARG A 79 21.16 14.93 -4.12
CA ARG A 79 19.71 14.92 -4.40
C ARG A 79 19.10 13.52 -4.36
N LEU A 80 19.78 12.53 -4.95
CA LEU A 80 19.36 11.13 -4.86
C LEU A 80 19.35 10.66 -3.40
N THR A 81 20.37 10.99 -2.61
CA THR A 81 20.43 10.62 -1.19
C THR A 81 19.35 11.29 -0.35
N PHE A 82 19.07 12.59 -0.53
CA PHE A 82 18.03 13.31 0.20
C PHE A 82 16.64 12.73 -0.07
N LYS A 83 16.31 12.45 -1.35
CA LYS A 83 15.05 11.79 -1.68
C LYS A 83 14.96 10.39 -1.07
N THR A 84 16.05 9.61 -1.14
CA THR A 84 16.07 8.30 -0.49
C THR A 84 15.91 8.42 1.03
N PHE A 85 16.43 9.48 1.65
CA PHE A 85 16.31 9.70 3.09
C PHE A 85 14.86 10.02 3.47
N GLU A 86 14.19 10.92 2.75
CA GLU A 86 12.76 11.23 2.96
C GLU A 86 11.88 9.99 2.78
N ASP A 87 12.11 9.21 1.72
CA ASP A 87 11.37 7.97 1.44
C ASP A 87 11.65 6.85 2.49
N ASN A 88 12.78 6.93 3.19
CA ASN A 88 13.20 5.95 4.19
C ASN A 88 12.80 6.33 5.62
N ILE A 89 12.39 7.58 5.87
CA ILE A 89 11.82 7.99 7.16
C ILE A 89 10.40 7.45 7.28
N CYS A 90 10.11 6.79 8.39
CA CYS A 90 8.77 6.37 8.72
C CYS A 90 8.49 6.55 10.21
N GLU A 91 7.22 6.72 10.55
CA GLU A 91 6.76 6.82 11.93
C GLU A 91 6.07 5.51 12.34
N CYS A 92 6.39 5.01 13.55
CA CYS A 92 5.67 3.87 14.08
C CYS A 92 4.21 4.25 14.42
N PRO A 93 3.19 3.58 13.85
CA PRO A 93 1.78 3.90 14.11
C PRO A 93 1.35 3.61 15.56
N LYS A 94 2.10 2.75 16.29
CA LYS A 94 1.78 2.35 17.66
C LYS A 94 2.38 3.26 18.73
N CYS A 95 3.65 3.63 18.59
CA CYS A 95 4.37 4.40 19.61
C CYS A 95 4.93 5.74 19.11
N ARG A 96 4.58 6.15 17.88
CA ARG A 96 4.89 7.47 17.31
C ARG A 96 6.37 7.83 17.32
N CYS A 97 7.25 6.82 17.27
CA CYS A 97 8.68 7.06 17.13
C CYS A 97 9.05 7.10 15.65
N GLU A 98 9.82 8.10 15.28
CA GLU A 98 10.43 8.22 13.96
C GLU A 98 11.62 7.27 13.83
N MET A 99 11.79 6.68 12.66
CA MET A 99 12.90 5.81 12.34
C MET A 99 13.21 5.83 10.85
N ILE A 100 14.47 5.54 10.54
CA ILE A 100 14.95 5.41 9.15
C ILE A 100 15.03 3.92 8.82
N THR A 101 14.52 3.56 7.65
CA THR A 101 14.42 2.17 7.18
C THR A 101 15.02 2.05 5.79
N PHE A 102 16.06 1.23 5.62
CA PHE A 102 16.77 1.07 4.35
C PHE A 102 16.34 -0.15 3.54
N GLU A 103 15.35 -0.90 4.05
CA GLU A 103 14.86 -2.10 3.38
C GLU A 103 14.04 -1.71 2.15
N LYS A 104 14.16 -2.49 1.06
CA LYS A 104 13.33 -2.29 -0.14
C LYS A 104 11.88 -2.71 0.10
N GLU A 105 11.66 -3.67 0.99
CA GLU A 105 10.32 -4.11 1.37
C GLU A 105 9.63 -3.09 2.27
N TYR A 106 8.30 -3.05 2.22
CA TYR A 106 7.51 -2.20 3.13
C TYR A 106 7.33 -2.83 4.52
N LYS A 107 7.91 -4.01 4.77
CA LYS A 107 7.87 -4.70 6.06
C LYS A 107 8.77 -3.98 7.04
N THR A 108 8.22 -3.53 8.16
CA THR A 108 9.00 -2.73 9.13
C THR A 108 8.68 -3.16 10.55
N THR A 109 9.73 -3.40 11.34
CA THR A 109 9.62 -3.68 12.77
C THR A 109 10.11 -2.48 13.56
N CYS A 110 9.25 -1.91 14.40
CA CYS A 110 9.62 -0.79 15.25
C CYS A 110 10.69 -1.23 16.29
N PRO A 111 11.86 -0.56 16.37
CA PRO A 111 12.90 -0.95 17.31
C PRO A 111 12.50 -0.70 18.77
N ARG A 112 11.64 0.30 19.03
CA ARG A 112 11.18 0.71 20.36
C ARG A 112 10.11 -0.21 20.92
N CYS A 113 9.01 -0.42 20.19
CA CYS A 113 7.84 -1.17 20.69
C CYS A 113 7.65 -2.55 20.04
N LYS A 114 8.55 -2.95 19.13
CA LYS A 114 8.53 -4.23 18.40
C LYS A 114 7.28 -4.47 17.55
N TYR A 115 6.51 -3.43 17.29
CA TYR A 115 5.34 -3.52 16.42
C TYR A 115 5.76 -3.75 14.96
N LEU A 116 5.17 -4.76 14.33
CA LEU A 116 5.42 -5.14 12.94
C LEU A 116 4.31 -4.56 12.05
N PHE A 117 4.68 -3.69 11.12
CA PHE A 117 3.73 -2.92 10.31
C PHE A 117 4.22 -2.74 8.88
N CYS A 118 3.31 -2.31 8.00
CA CYS A 118 3.63 -1.88 6.65
C CYS A 118 3.90 -0.38 6.64
N ARG A 119 5.14 0.06 6.34
CA ARG A 119 5.46 1.49 6.31
C ARG A 119 4.72 2.28 5.21
N LYS A 120 4.20 1.59 4.19
CA LYS A 120 3.44 2.21 3.10
C LYS A 120 2.04 2.65 3.51
N CYS A 121 1.31 1.83 4.29
CA CYS A 121 -0.07 2.13 4.68
C CYS A 121 -0.27 2.36 6.19
N GLY A 122 0.75 2.10 7.01
CA GLY A 122 0.71 2.27 8.47
C GLY A 122 -0.08 1.18 9.22
N GLU A 123 -0.59 0.17 8.53
CA GLU A 123 -1.34 -0.94 9.12
C GLU A 123 -0.42 -2.09 9.59
N ASN A 124 -0.99 -3.06 10.32
CA ASN A 124 -0.32 -4.33 10.60
C ASN A 124 0.29 -4.92 9.32
N TRP A 125 1.46 -5.53 9.43
CA TRP A 125 2.08 -6.20 8.29
C TRP A 125 1.15 -7.28 7.72
N HIS A 126 1.02 -7.27 6.40
CA HIS A 126 0.08 -8.11 5.65
C HIS A 126 0.82 -8.89 4.56
N GLU A 127 1.30 -10.07 4.93
CA GLU A 127 2.08 -10.94 4.05
C GLU A 127 1.26 -11.43 2.86
N GLY A 128 1.85 -11.38 1.66
CA GLY A 128 1.24 -11.87 0.43
C GLY A 128 0.06 -11.04 -0.09
N LYS A 129 -0.23 -9.87 0.49
CA LYS A 129 -1.32 -8.98 0.07
C LYS A 129 -0.80 -7.57 -0.19
N SER A 130 -1.32 -6.93 -1.23
CA SER A 130 -1.15 -5.48 -1.43
C SER A 130 -1.91 -4.68 -0.36
N CYS A 131 -1.50 -3.42 -0.14
CA CYS A 131 -2.19 -2.53 0.81
C CYS A 131 -3.68 -2.33 0.44
N ASP A 132 -3.99 -2.31 -0.85
CA ASP A 132 -5.37 -2.14 -1.34
C ASP A 132 -6.22 -3.39 -1.09
N GLU A 133 -5.66 -4.59 -1.30
CA GLU A 133 -6.34 -5.84 -0.95
C GLU A 133 -6.53 -5.97 0.55
N TRP A 134 -5.55 -5.58 1.35
CA TRP A 134 -5.67 -5.56 2.81
C TRP A 134 -6.82 -4.65 3.26
N LYS A 135 -6.88 -3.43 2.72
CA LYS A 135 -7.94 -2.46 3.03
C LYS A 135 -9.32 -2.98 2.64
N ARG A 136 -9.49 -3.47 1.41
CA ARG A 136 -10.77 -4.04 0.94
C ARG A 136 -11.23 -5.21 1.79
N ASN A 137 -10.32 -6.11 2.16
CA ASN A 137 -10.66 -7.25 3.03
C ASN A 137 -11.14 -6.79 4.40
N LYS A 138 -10.49 -5.78 5.00
CA LYS A 138 -10.93 -5.19 6.26
C LYS A 138 -12.32 -4.56 6.14
N GLU A 139 -12.58 -3.82 5.07
CA GLU A 139 -13.88 -3.19 4.82
C GLU A 139 -14.98 -4.24 4.67
N GLN A 140 -14.75 -5.29 3.87
CA GLN A 140 -15.67 -6.42 3.72
C GLN A 140 -15.92 -7.13 5.06
N GLU A 141 -14.88 -7.39 5.85
CA GLU A 141 -15.03 -8.04 7.16
C GLU A 141 -15.90 -7.18 8.11
N GLN A 142 -15.75 -5.86 8.07
CA GLN A 142 -16.60 -4.96 8.85
C GLN A 142 -18.07 -4.97 8.37
N GLU A 143 -18.30 -5.04 7.05
CA GLU A 143 -19.64 -5.16 6.49
C GLU A 143 -20.29 -6.50 6.86
N ASP A 144 -19.56 -7.60 6.78
CA ASP A 144 -20.00 -8.93 7.17
C ASP A 144 -20.36 -8.96 8.67
N LEU A 145 -19.51 -8.37 9.53
CA LEU A 145 -19.79 -8.25 10.97
C LEU A 145 -21.03 -7.40 11.26
N LYS A 146 -21.23 -6.29 10.54
CA LYS A 146 -22.44 -5.47 10.65
C LYS A 146 -23.66 -6.27 10.23
N TRP A 147 -23.60 -6.97 9.10
CA TRP A 147 -24.70 -7.80 8.61
C TRP A 147 -25.04 -8.91 9.61
N ILE A 148 -24.03 -9.60 10.14
CA ILE A 148 -24.20 -10.64 11.17
C ILE A 148 -24.89 -10.06 12.40
N ASN A 149 -24.47 -8.89 12.90
CA ASN A 149 -25.06 -8.30 14.10
C ASN A 149 -26.48 -7.77 13.89
N GLN A 150 -26.82 -7.30 12.68
CA GLN A 150 -28.16 -6.81 12.36
C GLN A 150 -29.15 -7.95 12.10
N ASN A 151 -28.71 -9.02 11.44
CA ASN A 151 -29.59 -10.09 10.96
C ASN A 151 -29.62 -11.32 11.87
N THR A 152 -28.72 -11.39 12.86
CA THR A 152 -28.64 -12.52 13.80
C THR A 152 -28.65 -12.06 15.26
N LYS A 153 -29.29 -12.83 16.14
CA LYS A 153 -29.23 -12.66 17.60
C LYS A 153 -28.75 -13.94 18.27
N LYS A 154 -28.06 -13.81 19.41
CA LYS A 154 -27.65 -14.97 20.22
C LYS A 154 -28.84 -15.55 20.97
N CYS A 155 -28.94 -16.88 21.02
CA CYS A 155 -29.89 -17.57 21.88
C CYS A 155 -29.58 -17.26 23.35
N PRO A 156 -30.56 -16.81 24.15
CA PRO A 156 -30.35 -16.55 25.58
C PRO A 156 -29.95 -17.79 26.40
N SER A 157 -30.29 -18.99 25.92
CA SER A 157 -30.02 -20.23 26.64
C SER A 157 -28.68 -20.88 26.25
N CYS A 158 -28.32 -20.91 24.97
CA CYS A 158 -27.10 -21.61 24.50
C CYS A 158 -26.05 -20.71 23.83
N GLY A 159 -26.38 -19.44 23.54
CA GLY A 159 -25.46 -18.49 22.91
C GLY A 159 -25.34 -18.58 21.38
N ASP A 160 -25.91 -19.62 20.74
CA ASP A 160 -25.86 -19.78 19.29
C ASP A 160 -26.53 -18.62 18.56
N ARG A 161 -25.94 -18.17 17.45
CA ARG A 161 -26.54 -17.14 16.60
C ARG A 161 -27.70 -17.72 15.78
N ILE A 162 -28.84 -17.03 15.85
CA ILE A 162 -30.07 -17.36 15.14
C ILE A 162 -30.37 -16.21 14.19
N GLN A 163 -30.56 -16.51 12.90
CA GLN A 163 -31.00 -15.55 11.90
C GLN A 163 -32.51 -15.35 11.99
N LYS A 164 -33.00 -14.11 11.81
CA LYS A 164 -34.44 -13.85 11.76
C LYS A 164 -35.04 -14.49 10.52
N ASN A 165 -36.03 -15.37 10.70
CA ASN A 165 -36.68 -16.12 9.62
C ASN A 165 -38.11 -15.61 9.35
N GLY A 166 -38.25 -14.31 9.06
CA GLY A 166 -39.52 -13.69 8.64
C GLY A 166 -40.05 -12.59 9.58
N GLY A 167 -41.37 -12.39 9.57
CA GLY A 167 -42.06 -11.30 10.29
C GLY A 167 -42.45 -11.61 11.74
N CYS A 168 -42.41 -12.88 12.17
CA CYS A 168 -42.76 -13.26 13.53
C CYS A 168 -41.61 -12.96 14.51
N ASN A 169 -41.93 -12.36 15.66
CA ASN A 169 -40.96 -12.13 16.72
C ASN A 169 -40.85 -13.34 17.68
N HIS A 170 -41.67 -14.37 17.53
CA HIS A 170 -41.51 -15.64 18.25
C HIS A 170 -40.46 -16.50 17.56
N MET A 171 -39.34 -16.74 18.25
CA MET A 171 -38.19 -17.45 17.69
C MET A 171 -37.96 -18.73 18.46
N THR A 172 -37.62 -19.80 17.74
CA THR A 172 -37.23 -21.10 18.33
C THR A 172 -35.80 -21.42 17.93
N CYS A 173 -34.94 -21.64 18.93
CA CYS A 173 -33.57 -22.08 18.71
C CYS A 173 -33.52 -23.59 18.40
N LYS A 174 -32.44 -24.04 17.75
CA LYS A 174 -32.15 -25.48 17.56
C LYS A 174 -32.01 -26.24 18.88
N CYS A 175 -31.64 -25.57 19.98
CA CYS A 175 -31.62 -26.16 21.32
C CYS A 175 -33.02 -26.33 21.93
N GLY A 176 -34.09 -25.92 21.22
CA GLY A 176 -35.47 -25.98 21.67
C GLY A 176 -35.93 -24.75 22.47
N TYR A 177 -35.03 -23.83 22.85
CA TYR A 177 -35.41 -22.63 23.59
C TYR A 177 -36.21 -21.66 22.72
N GLN A 178 -37.36 -21.22 23.22
CA GLN A 178 -38.26 -20.28 22.55
C GLN A 178 -38.21 -18.91 23.22
N PHE A 179 -38.03 -17.85 22.43
CA PHE A 179 -37.85 -16.49 22.95
C PHE A 179 -38.41 -15.44 21.99
N CYS A 180 -38.60 -14.22 22.50
CA CYS A 180 -38.98 -13.07 21.68
C CYS A 180 -37.75 -12.40 21.05
N TRP A 181 -37.78 -12.18 19.74
CA TRP A 181 -36.71 -11.53 18.99
C TRP A 181 -36.44 -10.10 19.45
N LEU A 182 -37.46 -9.38 19.91
CA LEU A 182 -37.31 -7.98 20.35
C LEU A 182 -36.59 -7.89 21.69
N CYS A 183 -37.12 -8.54 22.73
CA CYS A 183 -36.62 -8.38 24.10
C CYS A 183 -35.68 -9.51 24.58
N GLY A 184 -35.56 -10.62 23.85
CA GLY A 184 -34.68 -11.73 24.23
C GLY A 184 -35.21 -12.61 25.38
N VAL A 185 -36.41 -12.36 25.89
CA VAL A 185 -37.02 -13.12 27.01
C VAL A 185 -37.70 -14.39 26.51
N LYS A 186 -37.76 -15.42 27.36
CA LYS A 186 -38.51 -16.67 27.12
C LYS A 186 -39.93 -16.36 26.63
N TYR A 187 -40.34 -17.01 25.55
CA TYR A 187 -41.66 -16.79 24.97
C TYR A 187 -42.75 -17.47 25.82
N SER A 188 -43.84 -16.77 26.07
CA SER A 188 -45.05 -17.26 26.75
C SER A 188 -46.30 -16.79 26.00
N SER A 189 -47.45 -17.45 26.23
CA SER A 189 -48.73 -17.10 25.60
C SER A 189 -49.16 -15.66 25.89
N ASP A 190 -48.80 -15.12 27.05
CA ASP A 190 -49.15 -13.76 27.49
C ASP A 190 -48.10 -12.70 27.11
N HIS A 191 -47.12 -13.08 26.28
CA HIS A 191 -46.00 -12.20 25.95
C HIS A 191 -46.43 -10.91 25.20
N TRP A 192 -47.56 -10.96 24.48
CA TRP A 192 -48.12 -9.82 23.75
C TRP A 192 -49.32 -9.16 24.44
N THR A 193 -49.92 -9.81 25.44
CA THR A 193 -51.08 -9.28 26.18
C THR A 193 -50.65 -8.31 27.27
N ASN A 194 -49.41 -8.42 27.77
CA ASN A 194 -48.81 -7.48 28.70
C ASN A 194 -48.00 -6.40 27.96
N ASN A 195 -48.70 -5.59 27.18
CA ASN A 195 -48.14 -4.44 26.48
C ASN A 195 -47.83 -3.31 27.48
N THR A 196 -46.76 -3.44 28.27
CA THR A 196 -46.19 -2.34 29.03
C THR A 196 -44.85 -1.93 28.40
N ASN A 197 -44.92 -0.89 27.58
CA ASN A 197 -43.89 0.12 27.34
C ASN A 197 -42.43 -0.35 27.44
N LEU A 198 -41.90 -0.88 26.34
CA LEU A 198 -40.45 -0.85 26.10
C LEU A 198 -40.19 -0.16 24.76
N PHE A 199 -40.49 1.14 24.74
CA PHE A 199 -39.83 2.08 23.83
C PHE A 199 -38.46 2.41 24.45
N TYR A 200 -37.43 2.00 23.73
CA TYR A 200 -36.05 2.51 23.71
C TYR A 200 -35.69 3.64 24.69
N GLU A 201 -34.83 3.32 25.66
CA GLU A 201 -33.68 4.17 26.02
C GLU A 201 -32.41 3.54 25.45
#